data_AF-A0A7X1B9T5-F1
#
_entry.id   AF-A0A7X1B9T5-F1
#
_cell.length_a   1.000
_cell.length_b   1.000
_cell.length_c   1.000
_cell.angle_alpha   90.00
_cell.angle_beta   90.00
_cell.angle_gamma   90.00
#
_symmetry.space_group_name_H-M   'P 1'
#
loop_
_entity.id
_entity.type
_entity.pdbx_description
1 polymer ?
#
loop_
_entity_poly.entity_id
_entity_poly.type
_entity_poly.pdbx_seq_one_letter_code
_entity_poly.pdbx_strand_id
1 'polypeptide(L)'
;MSRTIAVISDTHGKTPEGLLKRIARADEIWHLGDVTRPEILIPIQNLGRPLSVVKGNCDPFGVWPETRDLEREGFTFRLQHHPPAVPLPNRTAILFGHLHYPIDEVDRGMRILNPGAVNGPRNGSQSSFAWLRFPESGSWTWEVETF
;
A
#
# COMPACT_ATOMS: atom_id res chain seq x y z
N MET A 1 4.36 17.62 -13.37
CA MET A 1 3.07 17.06 -12.94
C MET A 1 3.29 16.37 -11.63
N SER A 2 2.50 16.69 -10.60
CA SER A 2 2.51 15.94 -9.36
C SER A 2 1.80 14.58 -9.56
N ARG A 3 2.26 13.55 -8.84
CA ARG A 3 1.65 12.21 -8.85
C ARG A 3 1.28 11.81 -7.42
N THR A 4 0.09 11.26 -7.24
CA THR A 4 -0.42 10.80 -5.95
C THR A 4 -0.84 9.35 -6.05
N ILE A 5 -0.29 8.51 -5.19
CA ILE A 5 -0.55 7.07 -5.14
C ILE A 5 -1.20 6.76 -3.79
N ALA A 6 -2.34 6.07 -3.82
CA ALA A 6 -2.95 5.52 -2.61
C ALA A 6 -2.37 4.12 -2.34
N VAL A 7 -1.79 3.92 -1.17
CA VAL A 7 -1.28 2.63 -0.71
C VAL A 7 -2.18 2.09 0.38
N ILE A 8 -2.77 0.92 0.13
CA ILE A 8 -3.73 0.24 1.02
C ILE A 8 -3.23 -1.18 1.32
N SER A 9 -3.74 -1.77 2.40
CA SER A 9 -3.44 -3.14 2.79
C SER A 9 -4.58 -3.72 3.62
N ASP A 10 -4.60 -5.05 3.76
CA ASP A 10 -5.39 -5.74 4.78
C ASP A 10 -6.88 -5.35 4.70
N THR A 11 -7.45 -5.45 3.49
CA THR A 11 -8.88 -5.18 3.27
C THR A 11 -9.75 -6.32 3.80
N HIS A 12 -9.22 -7.52 4.03
CA HIS A 12 -9.88 -8.60 4.78
C HIS A 12 -11.36 -8.78 4.42
N GLY A 13 -11.66 -8.88 3.12
CA GLY A 13 -13.03 -9.16 2.68
C GLY A 13 -13.95 -7.95 2.56
N LYS A 14 -13.47 -6.72 2.79
CA LYS A 14 -14.33 -5.53 2.76
C LYS A 14 -13.59 -4.29 2.26
N THR A 15 -14.24 -3.55 1.37
CA THR A 15 -13.78 -2.21 0.95
C THR A 15 -14.79 -1.16 1.43
N PRO A 16 -14.49 -0.41 2.50
CA PRO A 16 -15.39 0.62 3.03
C PRO A 16 -15.63 1.75 2.02
N GLU A 17 -16.86 2.25 1.94
CA GLU A 17 -17.20 3.39 1.07
C GLU A 17 -16.40 4.65 1.42
N GLY A 18 -16.11 4.86 2.71
CA GLY A 18 -15.26 5.96 3.17
C GLY A 18 -13.84 5.92 2.59
N LEU A 19 -13.26 4.72 2.45
CA LEU A 19 -11.97 4.54 1.77
C LEU A 19 -12.09 4.90 0.29
N LEU A 20 -13.10 4.36 -0.41
CA LEU A 20 -13.31 4.59 -1.84
C LEU A 20 -13.41 6.09 -2.17
N LYS A 21 -14.17 6.86 -1.38
CA LYS A 21 -14.30 8.31 -1.54
C LYS A 21 -12.95 9.03 -1.43
N ARG A 22 -12.09 8.59 -0.50
CA ARG A 22 -10.77 9.21 -0.26
C ARG A 22 -9.77 8.86 -1.36
N ILE A 23 -9.71 7.59 -1.77
CA ILE A 23 -8.72 7.12 -2.75
C ILE A 23 -9.12 7.37 -4.21
N ALA A 24 -10.36 7.77 -4.49
CA ALA A 24 -10.84 8.09 -5.84
C ALA A 24 -10.00 9.17 -6.56
N ARG A 25 -9.35 10.06 -5.81
CA ARG A 25 -8.46 11.11 -6.34
C ARG A 25 -7.04 10.63 -6.67
N ALA A 26 -6.69 9.38 -6.37
CA ALA A 26 -5.36 8.86 -6.62
C ALA A 26 -5.11 8.70 -8.12
N ASP A 27 -3.87 8.91 -8.57
CA ASP A 27 -3.45 8.57 -9.92
C ASP A 27 -3.21 7.07 -10.06
N GLU A 28 -2.81 6.40 -8.98
CA GLU A 28 -2.58 4.96 -8.91
C GLU A 28 -2.98 4.42 -7.53
N ILE A 29 -3.29 3.12 -7.46
CA ILE A 29 -3.61 2.41 -6.22
C ILE A 29 -2.72 1.19 -6.10
N TRP A 30 -2.06 1.04 -4.95
CA TRP A 30 -1.22 -0.10 -4.62
C TRP A 30 -1.81 -0.84 -3.40
N HIS A 31 -2.05 -2.13 -3.53
CA HIS A 31 -2.61 -2.98 -2.48
C HIS A 31 -1.58 -4.02 -2.03
N LEU A 32 -1.24 -4.02 -0.73
CA LEU A 32 -0.17 -4.82 -0.14
C LEU A 32 -0.63 -6.21 0.33
N GLY A 33 -1.63 -6.80 -0.32
CA GLY A 33 -2.18 -8.12 0.02
C GLY A 33 -3.20 -8.17 1.15
N ASP A 34 -3.66 -9.38 1.46
CA ASP A 34 -4.74 -9.70 2.40
C ASP A 34 -6.09 -9.08 1.98
N VAL A 35 -6.42 -9.33 0.71
CA VAL A 35 -7.69 -9.01 0.06
C VAL A 35 -8.77 -10.03 0.39
N THR A 36 -8.38 -11.29 0.59
CA THR A 36 -9.15 -12.55 0.73
C THR A 36 -9.73 -13.10 -0.55
N ARG A 37 -10.50 -12.30 -1.30
CA ARG A 37 -11.11 -12.73 -2.56
C ARG A 37 -10.99 -11.63 -3.63
N PRO A 38 -10.73 -11.96 -4.90
CA PRO A 38 -10.56 -10.96 -5.95
C PRO A 38 -11.76 -10.00 -6.10
N GLU A 39 -12.99 -10.45 -5.81
CA GLU A 39 -14.20 -9.63 -5.97
C GLU A 39 -14.23 -8.41 -5.04
N ILE A 40 -13.47 -8.46 -3.94
CA ILE A 40 -13.33 -7.32 -3.00
C ILE A 40 -12.66 -6.12 -3.67
N LEU A 41 -11.86 -6.34 -4.72
CA LEU A 41 -11.22 -5.26 -5.45
C LEU A 41 -12.14 -4.61 -6.50
N ILE A 42 -13.30 -5.19 -6.83
CA ILE A 42 -14.19 -4.65 -7.87
C ILE A 42 -14.56 -3.18 -7.60
N PRO A 43 -14.97 -2.77 -6.39
CA PRO A 43 -15.24 -1.36 -6.12
C PRO A 43 -14.02 -0.44 -6.32
N ILE A 44 -12.81 -0.93 -6.03
CA ILE A 44 -11.55 -0.19 -6.23
C ILE A 44 -11.23 -0.08 -7.72
N GLN A 45 -11.38 -1.18 -8.47
CA GLN A 45 -11.18 -1.22 -9.92
C GLN A 45 -12.15 -0.28 -10.65
N ASN A 46 -13.39 -0.17 -10.17
CA ASN A 46 -14.40 0.73 -10.71
C ASN A 46 -14.05 2.22 -10.57
N LEU A 47 -13.05 2.59 -9.75
CA LEU A 47 -12.49 3.94 -9.73
C LEU A 47 -11.74 4.27 -11.03
N GLY A 48 -11.40 3.27 -11.85
CA GLY A 48 -10.72 3.43 -13.12
C GLY A 48 -9.25 3.84 -12.99
N ARG A 49 -8.63 3.56 -11.84
CA ARG A 49 -7.22 3.86 -11.56
C ARG A 49 -6.37 2.60 -11.81
N PRO A 50 -5.12 2.73 -12.30
CA PRO A 50 -4.16 1.62 -12.30
C PRO A 50 -4.03 0.99 -10.91
N LEU A 51 -4.26 -0.32 -10.82
CA LEU A 51 -4.22 -1.08 -9.58
C LEU A 51 -3.07 -2.09 -9.60
N SER A 52 -2.16 -1.98 -8.64
CA SER A 52 -1.11 -2.96 -8.40
C SER A 52 -1.40 -3.73 -7.12
N VAL A 53 -1.38 -5.06 -7.16
CA VAL A 53 -1.66 -5.92 -6.00
C VAL A 53 -0.54 -6.92 -5.84
N VAL A 54 -0.13 -7.17 -4.60
CA VAL A 54 0.70 -8.30 -4.21
C VAL A 54 -0.09 -9.25 -3.32
N LYS A 55 0.33 -10.50 -3.25
CA LYS A 55 -0.36 -11.54 -2.50
C LYS A 55 -0.04 -11.47 -1.01
N GLY A 56 -1.08 -11.54 -0.18
CA GLY A 56 -0.97 -11.74 1.26
C GLY A 56 -1.25 -13.17 1.72
N ASN A 57 -1.04 -13.43 3.00
CA ASN A 57 -1.22 -14.76 3.59
C ASN A 57 -2.69 -15.21 3.61
N CYS A 58 -3.64 -14.27 3.58
CA CYS A 58 -5.07 -14.52 3.56
C CYS A 58 -5.68 -14.54 2.15
N ASP A 59 -4.86 -14.65 1.09
CA ASP A 59 -5.32 -14.61 -0.32
C ASP A 59 -5.28 -15.98 -1.04
N PRO A 60 -6.05 -17.00 -0.60
CA PRO A 60 -6.02 -18.33 -1.22
C PRO A 60 -6.61 -18.33 -2.65
N PHE A 61 -7.41 -17.33 -3.01
CA PHE A 61 -8.09 -17.22 -4.30
C PHE A 61 -7.48 -16.13 -5.22
N GLY A 62 -6.48 -15.40 -4.75
CA GLY A 62 -5.83 -14.34 -5.51
C GLY A 62 -4.65 -14.87 -6.34
N VAL A 63 -4.65 -14.59 -7.65
CA VAL A 63 -3.49 -14.86 -8.52
C VAL A 63 -2.65 -13.58 -8.64
N TRP A 64 -2.06 -13.17 -7.52
CA TRP A 64 -1.16 -12.01 -7.44
C TRP A 64 0.27 -12.47 -7.17
N PRO A 65 1.28 -11.71 -7.65
CA PRO A 65 2.67 -12.04 -7.34
C PRO A 65 2.97 -11.82 -5.85
N GLU A 66 3.90 -12.60 -5.31
CA GLU A 66 4.36 -12.45 -3.91
C GLU A 66 5.04 -11.09 -3.67
N THR A 67 5.72 -10.56 -4.70
CA THR A 67 6.37 -9.25 -4.66
C THR A 67 6.19 -8.52 -5.99
N ARG A 68 6.29 -7.19 -5.95
CA ARG A 68 6.29 -6.36 -7.16
C ARG A 68 7.21 -5.16 -6.99
N ASP A 69 8.12 -4.97 -7.96
CA ASP A 69 8.95 -3.78 -8.05
C ASP A 69 8.30 -2.73 -8.93
N LEU A 70 8.30 -1.49 -8.48
CA LEU A 70 7.79 -0.33 -9.20
C LEU A 70 8.81 0.80 -9.14
N GLU A 71 8.98 1.49 -10.27
CA GLU A 71 9.78 2.72 -10.33
C GLU A 71 8.89 3.91 -10.65
N ARG A 72 9.00 4.99 -9.87
CA ARG A 72 8.29 6.24 -10.09
C ARG A 72 9.24 7.40 -9.87
N GLU A 73 9.34 8.30 -10.85
CA GLU A 73 10.18 9.51 -10.77
C GLU A 73 11.64 9.22 -10.35
N GLY A 74 12.22 8.09 -10.82
CA GLY A 74 13.58 7.66 -10.48
C GLY A 74 13.75 6.99 -9.11
N PHE A 75 12.68 6.83 -8.33
CA PHE A 75 12.67 6.13 -7.06
C PHE A 75 12.14 4.70 -7.21
N THR A 76 12.76 3.75 -6.51
CA THR A 76 12.45 2.31 -6.63
C THR A 76 11.76 1.78 -5.37
N PHE A 77 10.61 1.16 -5.56
CA PHE A 77 9.72 0.68 -4.50
C PHE A 77 9.51 -0.83 -4.64
N ARG A 78 9.62 -1.55 -3.53
CA ARG A 78 9.17 -2.95 -3.46
C ARG A 78 7.86 -3.04 -2.71
N LEU A 79 6.87 -3.67 -3.33
CA LEU A 79 5.62 -4.06 -2.70
C LEU A 79 5.74 -5.54 -2.32
N GLN A 80 5.36 -5.87 -1.10
CA GLN A 80 5.24 -7.24 -0.59
C GLN A 80 4.22 -7.24 0.56
N HIS A 81 3.78 -8.40 1.03
CA HIS A 81 2.83 -8.43 2.16
C HIS A 81 3.53 -8.47 3.53
N HIS A 82 4.50 -9.36 3.70
CA HIS A 82 5.20 -9.54 4.98
C HIS A 82 6.28 -8.47 5.19
N PRO A 83 6.63 -8.13 6.44
CA PRO A 83 7.78 -7.28 6.74
C PRO A 83 9.07 -7.83 6.11
N PRO A 84 10.02 -6.98 5.71
CA PRO A 84 11.30 -7.46 5.20
C PRO A 84 12.08 -8.20 6.29
N ALA A 85 12.49 -9.44 6.03
CA ALA A 85 13.30 -10.22 6.96
C ALA A 85 14.76 -9.74 7.04
N VAL A 86 15.25 -9.11 5.96
CA VAL A 86 16.58 -8.51 5.85
C VAL A 86 16.48 -7.18 5.10
N PRO A 87 17.44 -6.25 5.31
CA PRO A 87 17.52 -5.05 4.51
C PRO A 87 17.67 -5.40 3.03
N LEU A 88 16.93 -4.73 2.13
CA LEU A 88 17.05 -4.91 0.68
C LEU A 88 17.83 -3.72 0.09
N PRO A 89 19.18 -3.80 0.02
CA PRO A 89 19.97 -2.70 -0.52
C PRO A 89 19.56 -2.38 -1.96
N ASN A 90 19.76 -1.13 -2.37
CA ASN A 90 19.41 -0.60 -3.71
C ASN A 90 17.92 -0.40 -3.96
N ARG A 91 17.13 -0.12 -2.93
CA ARG A 91 15.73 0.33 -3.05
C ARG A 91 15.53 1.62 -2.27
N THR A 92 14.64 2.46 -2.78
CA THR A 92 14.21 3.67 -2.07
C THR A 92 13.33 3.30 -0.87
N ALA A 93 12.35 2.41 -1.07
CA ALA A 93 11.50 1.93 0.01
C ALA A 93 10.96 0.51 -0.22
N ILE A 94 10.66 -0.18 0.88
CA ILE A 94 9.85 -1.40 0.91
C ILE A 94 8.51 -1.04 1.58
N LEU A 95 7.42 -1.41 0.92
CA LEU A 95 6.07 -1.24 1.40
C LEU A 95 5.48 -2.61 1.71
N PHE A 96 4.92 -2.77 2.91
CA PHE A 96 4.34 -4.03 3.37
C PHE A 96 3.07 -3.86 4.21
N GLY A 97 2.31 -4.95 4.34
CA GLY A 97 1.06 -5.05 5.10
C GLY A 97 1.22 -5.85 6.39
N HIS A 98 0.29 -6.78 6.68
CA HIS A 98 0.42 -7.85 7.68
C HIS A 98 0.35 -7.43 9.17
N LEU A 99 1.01 -6.33 9.53
CA LEU A 99 1.07 -5.87 10.93
C LEU A 99 -0.19 -5.13 11.37
N HIS A 100 -0.95 -4.58 10.43
CA HIS A 100 -2.19 -3.81 10.69
C HIS A 100 -2.00 -2.57 11.56
N TYR A 101 -0.82 -1.98 11.59
CA TYR A 101 -0.58 -0.65 12.15
C TYR A 101 0.49 0.07 11.34
N PRO A 102 0.45 1.40 11.27
CA PRO A 102 1.38 2.13 10.42
C PRO A 102 2.82 2.01 10.89
N ILE A 103 3.75 1.87 9.94
CA ILE A 103 5.20 1.89 10.15
C ILE A 103 5.81 2.88 9.18
N ASP A 104 6.75 3.66 9.68
CA ASP A 104 7.60 4.53 8.88
C ASP A 104 9.00 4.56 9.50
N GLU A 105 9.85 3.65 9.05
CA GLU A 105 11.20 3.46 9.57
C GLU A 105 12.26 3.64 8.47
N VAL A 106 13.50 3.91 8.89
CA VAL A 106 14.66 3.98 8.01
C VAL A 106 15.69 2.97 8.47
N ASP A 107 16.11 2.08 7.58
CA ASP A 107 17.22 1.15 7.79
C ASP A 107 18.25 1.30 6.67
N ARG A 108 19.49 1.67 7.03
CA ARG A 108 20.62 1.88 6.11
C ARG A 108 20.27 2.73 4.86
N GLY A 109 19.43 3.75 5.05
CA GLY A 109 19.02 4.69 4.00
C GLY A 109 17.83 4.24 3.15
N MET A 110 17.27 3.05 3.40
CA MET A 110 16.04 2.56 2.78
C MET A 110 14.85 2.77 3.73
N ARG A 111 13.71 3.21 3.20
CA ARG A 111 12.47 3.36 3.99
C ARG A 111 11.72 2.02 4.09
N ILE A 112 11.19 1.71 5.27
CA ILE A 112 10.35 0.56 5.55
C ILE A 112 8.99 1.11 5.96
N LEU A 113 7.97 0.84 5.15
CA LEU A 113 6.68 1.53 5.21
C LEU A 113 5.53 0.53 5.33
N ASN A 114 4.60 0.82 6.23
CA ASN A 114 3.33 0.12 6.34
C ASN A 114 2.19 1.15 6.45
N PRO A 115 1.15 1.08 5.61
CA PRO A 115 0.05 2.03 5.64
C PRO A 115 -0.92 1.81 6.81
N GLY A 116 -0.72 0.75 7.60
CA GLY A 116 -1.71 0.22 8.52
C GLY A 116 -2.62 -0.78 7.82
N ALA A 117 -3.85 -0.87 8.29
CA ALA A 117 -4.86 -1.77 7.71
C ALA A 117 -6.16 -1.02 7.42
N VAL A 118 -6.80 -1.38 6.31
CA VAL A 118 -8.16 -0.93 6.03
C VAL A 118 -9.12 -1.54 7.04
N ASN A 119 -8.97 -2.83 7.35
CA ASN A 119 -9.80 -3.53 8.33
C ASN A 119 -8.96 -4.28 9.38
N GLY A 120 -9.48 -4.31 10.61
CA GLY A 120 -8.84 -4.99 11.74
C GLY A 120 -7.55 -4.33 12.23
N PRO A 121 -7.47 -3.00 12.40
CA PRO A 121 -6.27 -2.34 12.89
C PRO A 121 -5.81 -2.93 14.24
N ARG A 122 -4.50 -2.98 14.45
CA ARG A 122 -3.87 -3.53 15.65
C ARG A 122 -3.08 -2.47 16.41
N ASN A 123 -2.56 -2.83 17.57
CA ASN A 123 -1.67 -1.98 18.37
C ASN A 123 -2.27 -0.60 18.72
N GLY A 124 -3.59 -0.53 18.95
CA GLY A 124 -4.30 0.72 19.25
C GLY A 124 -4.44 1.68 18.07
N SER A 125 -4.06 1.28 16.85
CA SER A 125 -4.22 2.10 15.65
C SER A 125 -5.66 2.15 15.14
N GLN A 126 -5.94 3.08 14.22
CA GLN A 126 -7.20 3.21 13.52
C GLN A 126 -7.11 2.63 12.11
N SER A 127 -8.27 2.36 11.49
CA SER A 127 -8.32 2.05 10.07
C SER A 127 -7.62 3.15 9.27
N SER A 128 -6.71 2.73 8.39
CA SER A 128 -5.78 3.64 7.75
C SER A 128 -5.35 3.15 6.38
N PHE A 129 -4.87 4.11 5.60
CA PHE A 129 -4.12 3.89 4.38
C PHE A 129 -3.03 4.98 4.30
N ALA A 130 -2.20 4.98 3.26
CA ALA A 130 -1.21 6.02 3.08
C ALA A 130 -1.22 6.64 1.68
N TRP A 131 -0.81 7.90 1.62
CA TRP A 131 -0.47 8.62 0.41
C TRP A 131 1.02 8.56 0.17
N LEU A 132 1.41 8.08 -1.00
CA LEU A 132 2.74 8.26 -1.58
C LEU A 132 2.64 9.35 -2.65
N ARG A 133 3.29 10.50 -2.42
CA ARG A 133 3.16 11.67 -3.31
C ARG A 133 4.50 12.07 -3.89
N PHE A 134 4.47 12.48 -5.15
CA PHE A 134 5.58 13.08 -5.87
C PHE A 134 5.18 14.52 -6.22
N PRO A 135 5.68 15.53 -5.49
CA PRO A 135 5.45 16.94 -5.83
C PRO A 135 6.19 17.31 -7.12
N GLU A 136 5.86 18.47 -7.71
CA GLU A 136 6.54 18.96 -8.93
C GLU A 136 8.02 19.29 -8.71
N SER A 137 8.38 19.62 -7.47
CA SER A 137 9.75 19.87 -7.03
C SER A 137 9.96 19.26 -5.65
N GLY A 138 11.10 18.61 -5.44
CA GLY A 138 11.46 17.96 -4.18
C GLY A 138 11.43 16.43 -4.27
N SER A 139 11.57 15.77 -3.12
CA SER A 139 11.49 14.32 -3.02
C SER A 139 10.03 13.86 -2.85
N TRP A 140 9.81 12.56 -2.89
CA TRP A 140 8.53 11.95 -2.56
C TRP A 140 8.21 12.05 -1.06
N THR A 141 6.93 11.99 -0.70
CA THR A 141 6.45 11.99 0.69
C THR A 141 5.57 10.78 0.99
N TRP A 142 5.50 10.41 2.26
CA TRP A 142 4.64 9.37 2.81
C TRP A 142 3.79 9.96 3.92
N GLU A 143 2.48 9.82 3.83
CA GLU A 143 1.54 10.35 4.80
C GLU A 143 0.41 9.35 5.06
N VAL A 144 0.24 8.93 6.30
CA VAL A 144 -0.82 8.00 6.71
C VAL A 144 -2.09 8.81 6.99
N GLU A 145 -3.21 8.39 6.39
CA GLU A 145 -4.52 8.99 6.60
C GLU A 145 -5.45 7.94 7.28
N THR A 146 -6.01 8.30 8.43
CA THR A 146 -6.98 7.47 9.15
C THR A 146 -8.41 7.80 8.74
N PHE A 147 -9.33 6.84 8.90
CA PHE A 147 -10.74 7.00 8.58
C PHE A 147 -11.67 6.08 9.37
#